data_AF-A0A2J8TU25-F1
#
_entry.id   AF-A0A2J8TU25-F1
#
_cell.length_a   1.000
_cell.length_b   1.000
_cell.length_c   1.000
_cell.angle_alpha   90.00
_cell.angle_beta   90.00
_cell.angle_gamma   90.00
#
_symmetry.space_group_name_H-M   'P 1'
#
loop_
_entity.id
_entity.type
_entity.pdbx_description
1 polymer ?
#
loop_
_entity_poly.entity_id
_entity_poly.type
_entity_poly.pdbx_seq_one_letter_code
_entity_poly.pdbx_strand_id
1 'polypeptide(L)' 'ILQKILLDDTGLAYICQTYERFSHVAMILGKMVLQLSKEPSARLLKHVVRCYLRLSDNPRC' A
#
# COMPACT_ATOMS: atom_id res chain seq x y z
N ILE A 1 -8.39 5.74 -3.65
CA ILE A 1 -9.19 4.99 -2.63
C ILE A 1 -8.25 4.29 -1.66
N LEU A 2 -7.38 3.36 -2.10
CA LEU A 2 -6.43 2.66 -1.23
C LEU A 2 -5.58 3.59 -0.35
N GLN A 3 -5.03 4.66 -0.93
CA GLN A 3 -4.27 5.65 -0.16
C GLN A 3 -5.10 6.30 0.96
N LYS A 4 -6.40 6.55 0.74
CA LYS A 4 -7.28 7.12 1.79
C LYS A 4 -7.51 6.11 2.92
N ILE A 5 -7.67 4.82 2.59
CA ILE A 5 -7.82 3.74 3.57
C ILE A 5 -6.55 3.60 4.43
N LEU A 6 -5.36 3.67 3.83
CA LEU A 6 -4.09 3.57 4.56
C LEU A 6 -3.73 4.82 5.38
N LEU A 7 -4.32 5.97 5.06
CA LEU A 7 -4.18 7.19 5.86
C LEU A 7 -5.11 7.20 7.07
N ASP A 8 -6.16 6.38 7.07
CA ASP A 8 -7.02 6.16 8.22
C ASP A 8 -6.48 5.00 9.08
N ASP A 9 -6.29 5.23 10.37
CA ASP A 9 -5.71 4.23 11.28
C ASP A 9 -6.62 3.00 11.42
N THR A 10 -7.95 3.19 11.35
CA THR A 10 -8.91 2.07 11.38
C THR A 10 -8.79 1.22 10.12
N GLY A 11 -8.71 1.86 8.95
CA GLY A 11 -8.46 1.20 7.67
C GLY A 11 -7.12 0.46 7.63
N LEU A 12 -6.05 1.06 8.14
CA LEU A 12 -4.74 0.42 8.24
C LEU A 12 -4.79 -0.81 9.17
N ALA A 13 -5.40 -0.69 10.35
CA ALA A 13 -5.54 -1.80 11.28
C ALA A 13 -6.38 -2.95 10.69
N TYR A 14 -7.44 -2.64 9.93
CA TYR A 14 -8.26 -3.62 9.24
C TYR A 14 -7.45 -4.43 8.21
N ILE A 15 -6.56 -3.76 7.47
CA ILE A 15 -5.67 -4.39 6.49
C ILE A 15 -4.64 -5.30 7.19
N CYS A 16 -4.00 -4.82 8.27
CA CYS A 16 -3.01 -5.60 9.04
C CYS A 16 -3.65 -6.65 9.98
N GLN A 17 -4.99 -6.77 10.01
CA GLN A 17 -5.66 -7.71 10.91
C GLN A 17 -5.45 -9.17 10.50
N THR A 18 -5.36 -9.46 9.19
CA THR A 18 -5.15 -10.81 8.67
C THR A 18 -4.13 -10.81 7.54
N TYR A 19 -3.39 -11.91 7.43
CA TYR A 19 -2.41 -12.11 6.36
C TYR A 19 -3.04 -11.99 4.97
N GLU A 20 -4.25 -12.51 4.77
CA GLU A 20 -4.94 -12.47 3.48
C GLU A 20 -5.20 -11.03 3.01
N ARG A 21 -5.68 -10.16 3.91
CA ARG A 21 -5.94 -8.75 3.59
C ARG A 21 -4.65 -8.02 3.30
N PHE A 22 -3.63 -8.22 4.13
CA PHE A 22 -2.32 -7.63 3.92
C PHE A 22 -1.69 -8.07 2.59
N SER A 23 -1.64 -9.38 2.33
CA SER A 23 -1.00 -9.93 1.14
C SER A 23 -1.71 -9.49 -0.14
N HIS A 24 -3.04 -9.35 -0.12
CA HIS A 24 -3.79 -8.80 -1.25
C HIS A 24 -3.39 -7.33 -1.54
N VAL A 25 -3.31 -6.49 -0.51
CA VAL A 25 -2.88 -5.09 -0.66
C VAL A 25 -1.42 -5.00 -1.13
N ALA A 26 -0.53 -5.79 -0.54
CA ALA A 26 0.88 -5.84 -0.92
C ALA A 26 1.07 -6.28 -2.38
N MET A 27 0.30 -7.27 -2.85
CA MET A 27 0.31 -7.72 -4.23
C MET A 27 -0.13 -6.61 -5.20
N ILE A 28 -1.20 -5.86 -4.86
CA ILE A 28 -1.67 -4.75 -5.70
C ILE A 28 -0.61 -3.66 -5.80
N LEU A 29 0.00 -3.26 -4.67
CA LEU A 29 1.09 -2.29 -4.68
C LEU A 29 2.28 -2.77 -5.52
N GLY A 30 2.64 -4.06 -5.44
CA GLY A 30 3.69 -4.65 -6.27
C GLY A 30 3.39 -4.57 -7.76
N LYS A 31 2.14 -4.87 -8.17
CA LYS A 31 1.70 -4.71 -9.56
C LYS A 31 1.79 -3.26 -10.03
N MET A 32 1.47 -2.29 -9.17
CA MET A 32 1.62 -0.87 -9.49
C MET A 32 3.08 -0.48 -9.71
N VAL A 33 4.01 -0.98 -8.88
CA VAL A 33 5.46 -0.74 -9.08
C VAL A 33 5.93 -1.34 -10.41
N LEU A 34 5.51 -2.56 -10.74
CA LEU A 34 5.84 -3.21 -12.02
C LEU A 34 5.27 -2.47 -13.23
N GLN A 35 4.10 -1.83 -13.10
CA GLN A 35 3.57 -0.96 -14.14
C GLN A 35 4.42 0.31 -14.28
N LEU A 36 4.81 0.93 -13.15
CA LEU A 36 5.61 2.15 -13.12
C LEU A 36 7.04 1.96 -13.66
N SER A 37 7.58 0.74 -13.64
CA SER A 37 8.88 0.45 -14.27
C SER A 37 8.80 0.49 -15.80
N LYS A 38 7.62 0.24 -16.38
CA LYS A 38 7.36 0.31 -17.83
C LYS A 38 6.90 1.70 -18.26
N GLU A 39 6.04 2.33 -17.47
CA GLU A 39 5.50 3.67 -17.71
C GLU A 39 5.78 4.56 -16.49
N PRO A 40 6.93 5.26 -16.47
CA PRO A 40 7.34 6.03 -15.31
C PRO A 40 6.39 7.19 -15.00
N SER A 41 5.97 7.27 -13.74
CA SER A 41 5.23 8.41 -13.22
C SER A 41 5.71 8.75 -11.81
N ALA A 42 6.48 9.84 -11.70
CA ALA A 42 7.01 10.30 -10.42
C ALA A 42 5.91 10.56 -9.39
N ARG A 43 4.77 11.09 -9.83
CA ARG A 43 3.61 11.35 -8.95
C ARG A 43 3.07 10.04 -8.38
N LEU A 44 2.77 9.07 -9.24
CA LEU A 44 2.22 7.77 -8.81
C LEU A 44 3.21 6.99 -7.96
N LEU A 45 4.50 7.01 -8.32
CA LEU A 45 5.55 6.38 -7.52
C LEU A 45 5.59 6.96 -6.10
N LYS A 46 5.51 8.28 -5.95
CA LYS A 46 5.45 8.94 -4.64
C LYS A 46 4.24 8.48 -3.81
N HIS A 47 3.10 8.25 -4.46
CA HIS A 47 1.90 7.71 -3.81
C HIS A 47 2.11 6.26 -3.36
N VAL A 48 2.68 5.40 -4.21
CA VAL A 48 2.94 3.99 -3.89
C VAL A 48 3.93 3.86 -2.74
N VAL A 49 5.03 4.63 -2.74
CA VAL A 49 6.00 4.65 -1.65
C VAL A 49 5.34 5.07 -0.33
N ARG A 50 4.45 6.07 -0.36
CA ARG A 50 3.71 6.48 0.85
C ARG A 50 2.78 5.37 1.37
N CYS A 51 2.17 4.59 0.48
CA CYS A 51 1.36 3.43 0.90
C CYS A 51 2.21 2.37 1.60
N TYR A 52 3.40 2.05 1.08
CA TYR A 52 4.34 1.14 1.74
C TYR A 52 4.79 1.66 3.11
N LEU A 53 5.14 2.95 3.22
CA LEU A 53 5.52 3.56 4.49
C LEU A 53 4.40 3.42 5.54
N ARG A 54 3.15 3.72 5.16
CA ARG A 54 2.00 3.56 6.07
C ARG A 54 1.77 2.12 6.51
N LEU A 55 2.01 1.15 5.63
CA LEU A 55 1.94 -0.27 6.02
C LEU A 55 3.02 -0.60 7.05
N SER A 56 4.23 -0.07 6.90
CA SER A 56 5.34 -0.26 7.84
C SER A 56 5.15 0.43 9.19
N ASP A 57 4.25 1.40 9.31
CA ASP A 57 3.94 2.07 10.58
C ASP A 57 3.17 1.15 11.55
N ASN A 58 2.56 0.06 11.07
CA ASN A 58 1.83 -0.89 11.90
C ASN A 58 2.69 -2.13 12.18
N PRO A 59 3.11 -2.39 13.43
CA PRO A 59 4.00 -3.51 13.77
C PRO A 59 3.37 -4.90 13.62
N ARG A 60 2.07 -4.98 13.29
CA ARG A 60 1.37 -6.23 12.98
C ARG A 60 1.42 -6.57 11.49
N CYS A 61 1.72 -5.57 10.67
CA CYS A 61 2.25 -5.76 9.33
C CYS A 61 3.79 -5.95 9.46
#